data_AF-A0A7C4M8Z8-F1
#
_entry.id   AF-A0A7C4M8Z8-F1
#
_cell.length_a   1.000
_cell.length_b   1.000
_cell.length_c   1.000
_cell.angle_alpha   90.00
_cell.angle_beta   90.00
_cell.angle_gamma   90.00
#
_symmetry.space_group_name_H-M   'P 1'
#
loop_
_entity.id
_entity.type
_entity.pdbx_description
1 polymer ?
#
loop_
_entity_poly.entity_id
_entity_poly.type
_entity_poly.pdbx_seq_one_letter_code
_entity_poly.pdbx_strand_id
1 'polypeptide(L)'
;MFLRKKLAEIFGAAPPASDLVANQRYYERIEDVVSRGAGIKLYNDYMIFEDEDVRKVMIKKHTLKTIESKLGRWGILKGPKKYLELVLNFLEGKDTRLRLLSDFITIERGLTTNANEIFYLPSKHWKSLEESENYLTLKGPSHKIVKVSKHYLKPLIRTAHIENSSYCVSTLKRQGAEDFVLWVGDTSQVKDPGVISYVEWAKNFITSEHEMDNTAFPTLIKQLDSTTWTKLPDKSGAMFLFKNDIHKNFAIYMNKIADSQVDKRLFLGYLKENIDPRIVFAVLNSVFTYLGMELIGRSNLGEGALDVNVVDYNKIPTVNPKMVEETLKTNGKYDDFLKLIDQMLVMRPSNIDLEFENNIRLKMEEHMLSLLDYDRDDIKHLYKELIMLVNLRTQRAVSVKRAEK
;
A
#
# COMPACT_ATOMS: atom_id res chain seq x y z
N MET A 1 23.20 2.97 -14.28
CA MET A 1 23.52 1.53 -14.21
C MET A 1 22.89 0.97 -12.95
N PHE A 2 22.28 -0.21 -13.05
CA PHE A 2 21.65 -0.92 -11.93
C PHE A 2 22.17 -2.36 -11.93
N LEU A 3 22.52 -2.88 -10.76
CA LEU A 3 22.98 -4.25 -10.60
C LEU A 3 21.78 -5.16 -10.39
N ARG A 4 21.78 -6.32 -11.03
CA ARG A 4 20.76 -7.37 -10.89
C ARG A 4 21.15 -8.44 -9.87
N LYS A 5 22.44 -8.52 -9.55
CA LYS A 5 23.02 -9.40 -8.53
C LYS A 5 23.71 -8.58 -7.44
N LYS A 6 24.07 -9.24 -6.34
CA LYS A 6 24.86 -8.59 -5.28
C LYS A 6 26.26 -8.27 -5.78
N LEU A 7 26.87 -7.23 -5.21
CA LEU A 7 28.27 -6.88 -5.49
C LEU A 7 29.22 -8.07 -5.32
N ALA A 8 29.04 -8.86 -4.26
CA ALA A 8 29.87 -10.03 -4.00
C ALA A 8 29.67 -11.16 -5.03
N GLU A 9 28.50 -11.27 -5.64
CA GLU A 9 28.21 -12.27 -6.67
C GLU A 9 28.80 -11.85 -8.03
N ILE A 10 28.85 -10.54 -8.31
CA ILE A 10 29.39 -10.00 -9.57
C ILE A 10 30.91 -9.88 -9.50
N PHE A 11 31.45 -9.32 -8.43
CA PHE A 11 32.86 -8.95 -8.33
C PHE A 11 33.70 -9.88 -7.43
N GLY A 12 33.05 -10.73 -6.64
CA GLY A 12 33.68 -11.47 -5.54
C GLY A 12 33.84 -10.63 -4.27
N ALA A 13 34.42 -11.21 -3.23
CA ALA A 13 34.82 -10.46 -2.04
C ALA A 13 35.95 -9.47 -2.39
N ALA A 14 35.93 -8.30 -1.74
CA ALA A 14 37.02 -7.34 -1.87
C ALA A 14 38.31 -7.97 -1.30
N PRO A 15 39.41 -8.03 -2.08
CA PRO A 15 40.67 -8.58 -1.60
C PRO A 15 41.31 -7.68 -0.55
N PRO A 16 42.20 -8.20 0.31
CA PRO A 16 42.92 -7.38 1.28
C PRO A 16 43.78 -6.33 0.56
N ALA A 17 43.92 -5.14 1.14
CA ALA A 17 44.67 -4.03 0.54
C ALA A 17 46.16 -4.36 0.27
N SER A 18 46.71 -5.36 0.95
CA SER A 18 48.09 -5.84 0.76
C SER A 18 48.29 -6.69 -0.49
N ASP A 19 47.24 -7.28 -1.08
CA ASP A 19 47.33 -8.12 -2.27
C ASP A 19 47.06 -7.30 -3.53
N LEU A 20 48.11 -6.69 -4.07
CA LEU A 20 48.03 -5.82 -5.25
C LEU A 20 47.49 -6.53 -6.49
N VAL A 21 47.85 -7.81 -6.68
CA VAL A 21 47.42 -8.60 -7.86
C VAL A 21 45.93 -8.92 -7.77
N ALA A 22 45.45 -9.33 -6.59
CA ALA A 22 44.03 -9.57 -6.39
C ALA A 22 43.21 -8.28 -6.53
N ASN A 23 43.71 -7.15 -6.02
CA ASN A 23 43.08 -5.83 -6.20
C ASN A 23 42.99 -5.44 -7.68
N GLN A 24 44.08 -5.58 -8.44
CA GLN A 24 44.07 -5.29 -9.87
C GLN A 24 42.99 -6.11 -10.60
N ARG A 25 42.95 -7.43 -10.38
CA ARG A 25 41.92 -8.32 -10.97
C ARG A 25 40.50 -7.95 -10.53
N TYR A 26 40.33 -7.47 -9.29
CA TYR A 26 39.04 -6.99 -8.79
C TYR A 26 38.58 -5.74 -9.54
N TYR A 27 39.47 -4.76 -9.76
CA TYR A 27 39.16 -3.57 -10.53
C TYR A 27 38.95 -3.85 -12.02
N GLU A 28 39.71 -4.77 -12.63
CA GLU A 28 39.49 -5.22 -14.01
C GLU A 28 38.08 -5.80 -14.19
N ARG A 29 37.56 -6.55 -13.21
CA ARG A 29 36.17 -7.03 -13.24
C ARG A 29 35.15 -5.90 -13.12
N ILE A 30 35.42 -4.88 -12.30
CA ILE A 30 34.56 -3.69 -12.21
C ILE A 30 34.56 -2.95 -13.55
N GLU A 31 35.73 -2.74 -14.13
CA GLU A 31 35.88 -2.07 -15.42
C GLU A 31 35.19 -2.83 -16.55
N ASP A 32 35.30 -4.17 -16.59
CA ASP A 32 34.54 -5.02 -17.52
C ASP A 32 33.03 -4.74 -17.38
N VAL A 33 32.46 -4.86 -16.18
CA VAL A 33 31.03 -4.65 -15.96
C VAL A 33 30.61 -3.20 -16.28
N VAL A 34 31.43 -2.20 -15.95
CA VAL A 34 31.15 -0.77 -16.25
C VAL A 34 31.28 -0.47 -17.74
N SER A 35 32.17 -1.16 -18.46
CA SER A 35 32.40 -0.98 -19.90
C SER A 35 31.41 -1.77 -20.77
N ARG A 36 30.73 -2.80 -20.25
CA ARG A 36 29.66 -3.51 -20.98
C ARG A 36 28.61 -2.54 -21.52
N GLY A 37 28.49 -2.42 -22.84
CA GLY A 37 27.57 -1.46 -23.46
C GLY A 37 28.07 -0.01 -23.52
N ALA A 38 29.37 0.26 -23.30
CA ALA A 38 29.97 1.59 -23.50
C ALA A 38 29.95 2.05 -24.97
N GLY A 39 29.80 1.13 -25.93
CA GLY A 39 29.66 1.43 -27.37
C GLY A 39 28.23 1.70 -27.83
N ILE A 40 27.26 1.73 -26.92
CA ILE A 40 25.85 1.83 -27.26
C ILE A 40 25.48 3.27 -27.62
N LYS A 41 24.99 3.46 -28.85
CA LYS A 41 24.52 4.75 -29.34
C LYS A 41 23.03 4.92 -29.10
N LEU A 42 22.65 6.11 -28.67
CA LEU A 42 21.26 6.46 -28.43
C LEU A 42 20.59 6.88 -29.75
N TYR A 43 19.78 6.01 -30.35
CA TYR A 43 19.02 6.34 -31.56
C TYR A 43 17.64 6.94 -31.25
N ASN A 44 17.04 6.54 -30.13
CA ASN A 44 15.73 7.01 -29.65
C ASN A 44 15.90 7.90 -28.41
N ASP A 45 14.81 8.22 -27.73
CA ASP A 45 14.84 8.99 -26.49
C ASP A 45 15.41 8.22 -25.30
N TYR A 46 15.44 6.90 -25.40
CA TYR A 46 16.08 6.01 -24.45
C TYR A 46 16.63 4.76 -25.14
N MET A 47 17.54 4.07 -24.46
CA MET A 47 18.02 2.74 -24.81
C MET A 47 18.31 1.95 -23.54
N ILE A 48 17.89 0.69 -23.54
CA ILE A 48 18.07 -0.23 -22.41
C ILE A 48 19.01 -1.35 -22.85
N PHE A 49 20.18 -1.41 -22.22
CA PHE A 49 21.05 -2.57 -22.26
C PHE A 49 20.84 -3.39 -21.00
N GLU A 50 20.64 -4.69 -21.16
CA GLU A 50 20.43 -5.59 -20.04
C GLU A 50 21.09 -6.93 -20.33
N ASP A 51 21.95 -7.36 -19.40
CA ASP A 51 22.51 -8.71 -19.33
C ASP A 51 22.15 -9.35 -17.98
N GLU A 52 22.73 -10.50 -17.65
CA GLU A 52 22.45 -11.21 -16.40
C GLU A 52 22.89 -10.45 -15.13
N ASP A 53 23.85 -9.55 -15.23
CA ASP A 53 24.49 -8.89 -14.08
C ASP A 53 24.04 -7.43 -13.94
N VAL A 54 23.81 -6.72 -15.06
CA VAL A 54 23.56 -5.28 -15.08
C VAL A 54 22.47 -4.86 -16.05
N ARG A 55 21.78 -3.80 -15.66
CA ARG A 55 20.89 -2.99 -16.50
C ARG A 55 21.46 -1.58 -16.65
N LYS A 56 21.62 -1.11 -17.88
CA LYS A 56 22.01 0.26 -18.20
C LYS A 56 20.91 0.92 -19.00
N VAL A 57 20.40 2.01 -18.47
CA VAL A 57 19.40 2.84 -19.13
C VAL A 57 20.08 4.14 -19.53
N MET A 58 20.25 4.33 -20.84
CA MET A 58 20.64 5.60 -21.42
C MET A 58 19.36 6.34 -21.80
N ILE A 59 19.23 7.60 -21.42
CA ILE A 59 17.97 8.34 -21.56
C ILE A 59 18.26 9.82 -21.78
N LYS A 60 17.52 10.45 -22.68
CA LYS A 60 17.63 11.88 -22.93
C LYS A 60 17.09 12.67 -21.74
N LYS A 61 17.66 13.86 -21.56
CA LYS A 61 17.31 14.75 -20.44
C LYS A 61 15.83 15.13 -20.42
N HIS A 62 15.19 15.32 -21.58
CA HIS A 62 13.76 15.66 -21.61
C HIS A 62 12.87 14.49 -21.15
N THR A 63 13.19 13.26 -21.53
CA THR A 63 12.46 12.07 -21.07
C THR A 63 12.60 11.87 -19.56
N LEU A 64 13.79 12.13 -18.99
CA LEU A 64 13.98 12.16 -17.53
C LEU A 64 13.08 13.20 -16.85
N LYS A 65 12.98 14.41 -17.41
CA LYS A 65 12.06 15.44 -16.90
C LYS A 65 10.59 15.02 -17.02
N THR A 66 10.22 14.31 -18.07
CA THR A 66 8.87 13.74 -18.22
C THR A 66 8.57 12.73 -17.11
N ILE A 67 9.50 11.82 -16.83
CA ILE A 67 9.36 10.86 -15.71
C ILE A 67 9.23 11.60 -14.38
N GLU A 68 10.08 12.59 -14.13
CA GLU A 68 10.05 13.36 -12.88
C GLU A 68 8.74 14.14 -12.71
N SER A 69 8.27 14.81 -13.76
CA SER A 69 7.03 15.59 -13.70
C SER A 69 5.80 14.71 -13.50
N LYS A 70 5.68 13.59 -14.22
CA LYS A 70 4.51 12.70 -14.16
C LYS A 70 4.55 11.73 -12.99
N LEU A 71 5.70 11.09 -12.75
CA LEU A 71 5.85 10.04 -11.73
C LEU A 71 6.54 10.51 -10.45
N GLY A 72 7.14 11.71 -10.44
CA GLY A 72 7.81 12.29 -9.27
C GLY A 72 9.18 11.70 -8.96
N ARG A 73 9.54 10.53 -9.53
CA ARG A 73 10.74 9.77 -9.17
C ARG A 73 11.26 8.96 -10.36
N TRP A 74 12.56 8.72 -10.38
CA TRP A 74 13.24 7.91 -11.41
C TRP A 74 13.36 6.43 -11.06
N GLY A 75 12.75 5.98 -9.97
CA GLY A 75 12.89 4.60 -9.51
C GLY A 75 12.43 3.56 -10.55
N ILE A 76 11.48 3.94 -11.42
CA ILE A 76 11.03 3.13 -12.57
C ILE A 76 12.17 2.67 -13.50
N LEU A 77 13.29 3.40 -13.56
CA LEU A 77 14.44 3.03 -14.40
C LEU A 77 15.11 1.72 -13.92
N LYS A 78 14.82 1.29 -12.69
CA LYS A 78 15.22 -0.01 -12.13
C LYS A 78 14.25 -1.13 -12.51
N GLY A 79 13.12 -0.82 -13.13
CA GLY A 79 12.10 -1.81 -13.49
C GLY A 79 12.56 -2.72 -14.64
N PRO A 80 11.92 -3.89 -14.80
CA PRO A 80 12.19 -4.83 -15.90
C PRO A 80 12.10 -4.14 -17.26
N LYS A 81 12.93 -4.56 -18.24
CA LYS A 81 12.98 -3.93 -19.57
C LYS A 81 11.59 -3.73 -20.19
N LYS A 82 10.78 -4.79 -20.30
CA LYS A 82 9.45 -4.74 -20.93
C LYS A 82 8.49 -3.81 -20.18
N TYR A 83 8.53 -3.84 -18.84
CA TYR A 83 7.76 -2.92 -18.00
C TYR A 83 8.18 -1.46 -18.23
N LEU A 84 9.50 -1.21 -18.23
CA LEU A 84 10.04 0.13 -18.42
C LEU A 84 9.71 0.69 -19.81
N GLU A 85 9.83 -0.10 -20.86
CA GLU A 85 9.47 0.28 -22.23
C GLU A 85 7.99 0.70 -22.33
N LEU A 86 7.08 -0.08 -21.74
CA LEU A 86 5.66 0.26 -21.72
C LEU A 86 5.36 1.54 -20.94
N VAL A 87 5.97 1.71 -19.76
CA VAL A 87 5.80 2.93 -18.98
C VAL A 87 6.33 4.14 -19.74
N LEU A 88 7.50 4.04 -20.41
CA LEU A 88 8.04 5.14 -21.20
C LEU A 88 7.14 5.49 -22.38
N ASN A 89 6.63 4.50 -23.12
CA ASN A 89 5.67 4.72 -24.21
C ASN A 89 4.39 5.39 -23.71
N PHE A 90 3.86 4.97 -22.56
CA PHE A 90 2.73 5.63 -21.90
C PHE A 90 3.02 7.10 -21.53
N LEU A 91 4.18 7.37 -20.93
CA LEU A 91 4.57 8.73 -20.54
C LEU A 91 4.72 9.66 -21.75
N GLU A 92 5.13 9.11 -22.90
CA GLU A 92 5.21 9.80 -24.19
C GLU A 92 3.85 9.92 -24.92
N GLY A 93 2.79 9.31 -24.39
CA GLY A 93 1.45 9.32 -24.99
C GLY A 93 1.28 8.36 -26.17
N LYS A 94 2.22 7.42 -26.36
CA LYS A 94 2.21 6.41 -27.43
C LYS A 94 1.42 5.16 -27.06
N ASP A 95 1.17 4.93 -25.78
CA ASP A 95 0.42 3.78 -25.27
C ASP A 95 -0.72 4.23 -24.35
N THR A 96 -1.95 3.89 -24.69
CA THR A 96 -3.18 4.26 -23.95
C THR A 96 -3.69 3.12 -23.06
N ARG A 97 -3.03 1.96 -23.10
CA ARG A 97 -3.40 0.77 -22.31
C ARG A 97 -3.02 0.91 -20.85
N LEU A 98 -2.22 1.92 -20.50
CA LEU A 98 -1.90 2.28 -19.13
C LEU A 98 -2.63 3.57 -18.73
N ARG A 99 -2.90 3.70 -17.42
CA ARG A 99 -3.38 4.93 -16.78
C ARG A 99 -2.65 5.11 -15.46
N LEU A 100 -2.63 6.32 -14.92
CA LEU A 100 -2.22 6.51 -13.53
C LEU A 100 -3.36 6.06 -12.62
N LEU A 101 -3.02 5.52 -11.46
CA LEU A 101 -4.01 5.11 -10.46
C LEU A 101 -4.94 6.27 -10.07
N SER A 102 -4.39 7.49 -9.97
CA SER A 102 -5.19 8.69 -9.69
C SER A 102 -6.19 9.05 -10.78
N ASP A 103 -6.10 8.49 -11.99
CA ASP A 103 -7.03 8.79 -13.06
C ASP A 103 -8.41 8.15 -12.82
N PHE A 104 -8.49 7.04 -12.07
CA PHE A 104 -9.73 6.29 -11.86
C PHE A 104 -10.05 5.98 -10.38
N ILE A 105 -9.11 6.24 -9.45
CA ILE A 105 -9.33 6.13 -8.00
C ILE A 105 -8.98 7.45 -7.32
N THR A 106 -9.82 7.90 -6.40
CA THR A 106 -9.46 8.90 -5.40
C THR A 106 -8.86 8.17 -4.20
N ILE A 107 -7.58 8.38 -3.92
CA ILE A 107 -6.96 7.88 -2.70
C ILE A 107 -6.95 8.97 -1.63
N GLU A 108 -7.43 8.62 -0.45
CA GLU A 108 -7.38 9.48 0.73
C GLU A 108 -6.69 8.81 1.92
N ARG A 109 -6.18 9.62 2.84
CA ARG A 109 -5.72 9.12 4.12
C ARG A 109 -6.90 8.73 5.01
N GLY A 110 -6.74 7.65 5.77
CA GLY A 110 -7.68 7.27 6.84
C GLY A 110 -7.85 8.34 7.93
N LEU A 111 -8.84 8.11 8.77
CA LEU A 111 -9.26 8.94 9.89
C LEU A 111 -8.10 9.21 10.86
N THR A 112 -7.93 10.49 11.19
CA THR A 112 -7.01 10.96 12.24
C THR A 112 -7.82 11.64 13.34
N THR A 113 -7.85 11.04 14.54
CA THR A 113 -8.59 11.58 15.69
C THR A 113 -7.71 12.41 16.63
N ASN A 114 -6.39 12.18 16.60
CA ASN A 114 -5.41 12.70 17.58
C ASN A 114 -5.71 12.33 19.05
N ALA A 115 -6.64 11.40 19.31
CA ALA A 115 -7.02 10.93 20.63
C ALA A 115 -7.67 9.53 20.52
N ASN A 116 -6.92 8.56 20.03
CA ASN A 116 -7.43 7.19 19.80
C ASN A 116 -7.98 6.57 21.10
N GLU A 117 -7.39 6.88 22.26
CA GLU A 117 -7.85 6.40 23.56
C GLU A 117 -9.26 6.87 23.96
N ILE A 118 -9.76 7.92 23.31
CA ILE A 118 -11.09 8.49 23.49
C ILE A 118 -12.05 8.05 22.40
N PHE A 119 -11.61 8.12 21.15
CA PHE A 119 -12.50 7.87 20.02
C PHE A 119 -12.60 6.38 19.66
N TYR A 120 -11.58 5.57 19.93
CA TYR A 120 -11.60 4.15 19.57
C TYR A 120 -12.04 3.30 20.75
N LEU A 121 -12.96 2.38 20.50
CA LEU A 121 -13.59 1.55 21.51
C LEU A 121 -13.55 0.08 21.09
N PRO A 122 -13.21 -0.85 22.00
CA PRO A 122 -12.64 -0.64 23.34
C PRO A 122 -11.29 0.09 23.30
N SER A 123 -10.86 0.69 24.41
CA SER A 123 -9.63 1.50 24.48
C SER A 123 -8.74 1.08 25.65
N LYS A 124 -7.55 1.68 25.79
CA LYS A 124 -6.64 1.45 26.93
C LYS A 124 -7.32 1.70 28.29
N HIS A 125 -8.33 2.58 28.33
CA HIS A 125 -9.08 2.92 29.54
C HIS A 125 -10.40 2.14 29.68
N TRP A 126 -10.95 1.63 28.59
CA TRP A 126 -12.28 1.00 28.54
C TRP A 126 -12.20 -0.37 27.89
N LYS A 127 -12.32 -1.42 28.70
CA LYS A 127 -12.27 -2.82 28.23
C LYS A 127 -13.67 -3.31 27.87
N SER A 128 -13.78 -4.11 26.82
CA SER A 128 -15.03 -4.80 26.49
C SER A 128 -15.39 -5.80 27.59
N LEU A 129 -16.64 -5.78 28.05
CA LEU A 129 -17.22 -6.83 28.90
C LEU A 129 -18.16 -7.72 28.12
N GLU A 130 -19.08 -7.12 27.38
CA GLU A 130 -20.13 -7.80 26.64
C GLU A 130 -20.50 -6.99 25.40
N GLU A 131 -20.76 -7.67 24.29
CA GLU A 131 -21.25 -7.08 23.05
C GLU A 131 -22.57 -7.75 22.67
N SER A 132 -23.62 -6.96 22.48
CA SER A 132 -24.92 -7.40 21.94
C SER A 132 -25.15 -6.75 20.58
N GLU A 133 -26.24 -7.10 19.89
CA GLU A 133 -26.59 -6.50 18.60
C GLU A 133 -26.66 -4.97 18.67
N ASN A 134 -27.21 -4.42 19.76
CA ASN A 134 -27.51 -2.98 19.88
C ASN A 134 -26.57 -2.22 20.82
N TYR A 135 -25.78 -2.91 21.65
CA TYR A 135 -24.97 -2.26 22.69
C TYR A 135 -23.58 -2.89 22.84
N LEU A 136 -22.63 -2.04 23.25
CA LEU A 136 -21.30 -2.42 23.71
C LEU A 136 -21.18 -2.03 25.20
N THR A 137 -21.02 -3.03 26.07
CA THR A 137 -20.81 -2.82 27.50
C THR A 137 -19.31 -2.74 27.79
N LEU A 138 -18.88 -1.61 28.36
CA LEU A 138 -17.49 -1.30 28.65
C LEU A 138 -17.26 -1.16 30.15
N LYS A 139 -16.12 -1.69 30.62
CA LYS A 139 -15.59 -1.46 31.97
C LYS A 139 -14.45 -0.46 31.91
N GLY A 140 -14.67 0.67 32.56
CA GLY A 140 -13.74 1.78 32.62
C GLY A 140 -12.97 1.88 33.93
N PRO A 141 -12.33 3.04 34.17
CA PRO A 141 -11.66 3.36 35.43
C PRO A 141 -12.61 3.28 36.63
N SER A 142 -12.05 2.99 37.81
CA SER A 142 -12.80 2.89 39.07
C SER A 142 -13.97 1.89 39.02
N HIS A 143 -13.84 0.83 38.21
CA HIS A 143 -14.88 -0.18 37.99
C HIS A 143 -16.20 0.36 37.42
N LYS A 144 -16.22 1.58 36.87
CA LYS A 144 -17.40 2.15 36.21
C LYS A 144 -17.78 1.30 35.00
N ILE A 145 -19.06 0.97 34.88
CA ILE A 145 -19.60 0.24 33.73
C ILE A 145 -20.49 1.20 32.94
N VAL A 146 -20.29 1.25 31.63
CA VAL A 146 -21.17 1.99 30.71
C VAL A 146 -21.66 1.04 29.63
N LYS A 147 -22.91 1.21 29.23
CA LYS A 147 -23.54 0.44 28.15
C LYS A 147 -23.82 1.39 26.99
N VAL A 148 -22.93 1.39 26.00
CA VAL A 148 -22.93 2.34 24.89
C VAL A 148 -23.78 1.79 23.75
N SER A 149 -24.78 2.54 23.30
CA SER A 149 -25.56 2.17 22.13
C SER A 149 -24.72 2.19 20.85
N LYS A 150 -24.79 1.11 20.06
CA LYS A 150 -24.10 0.99 18.77
C LYS A 150 -24.62 1.97 17.71
N HIS A 151 -25.76 2.62 17.94
CA HIS A 151 -26.22 3.73 17.09
C HIS A 151 -25.19 4.88 17.03
N TYR A 152 -24.43 5.08 18.11
CA TYR A 152 -23.38 6.09 18.22
C TYR A 152 -21.99 5.50 18.01
N LEU A 153 -21.88 4.31 17.41
CA LEU A 153 -20.63 3.67 17.08
C LEU A 153 -20.60 3.33 15.60
N LYS A 154 -19.42 3.44 14.99
CA LYS A 154 -19.16 2.89 13.66
C LYS A 154 -18.07 1.82 13.72
N PRO A 155 -18.13 0.77 12.88
CA PRO A 155 -17.04 -0.18 12.77
C PRO A 155 -15.75 0.54 12.39
N LEU A 156 -14.62 0.18 13.02
CA LEU A 156 -13.31 0.76 12.72
C LEU A 156 -12.38 -0.29 12.11
N ILE A 157 -11.88 -0.04 10.90
CA ILE A 157 -10.87 -0.87 10.26
C ILE A 157 -9.47 -0.32 10.58
N ARG A 158 -8.58 -1.22 10.96
CA ARG A 158 -7.17 -0.96 11.28
C ARG A 158 -6.32 -2.06 10.68
N THR A 159 -5.01 -1.87 10.62
CA THR A 159 -4.08 -2.88 10.09
C THR A 159 -4.27 -4.26 10.75
N ALA A 160 -4.48 -4.31 12.07
CA ALA A 160 -4.72 -5.56 12.81
C ALA A 160 -5.97 -6.33 12.33
N HIS A 161 -7.01 -5.62 11.86
CA HIS A 161 -8.22 -6.24 11.34
C HIS A 161 -7.99 -6.93 9.98
N ILE A 162 -7.05 -6.43 9.18
CA ILE A 162 -6.82 -6.90 7.81
C ILE A 162 -5.64 -7.86 7.69
N GLU A 163 -4.70 -7.87 8.65
CA GLU A 163 -3.44 -8.63 8.57
C GLU A 163 -3.62 -10.14 8.32
N ASN A 164 -4.69 -10.73 8.84
CA ASN A 164 -5.03 -12.15 8.65
C ASN A 164 -6.37 -12.34 7.92
N SER A 165 -6.87 -11.30 7.26
CA SER A 165 -8.11 -11.33 6.50
C SER A 165 -7.88 -11.86 5.09
N SER A 166 -8.97 -12.26 4.43
CA SER A 166 -8.98 -12.46 2.98
C SER A 166 -8.81 -11.13 2.23
N TYR A 167 -8.48 -11.18 0.94
CA TYR A 167 -8.44 -9.99 0.08
C TYR A 167 -9.73 -9.16 0.14
N CYS A 168 -10.89 -9.80 0.36
CA CYS A 168 -12.15 -9.13 0.66
C CYS A 168 -12.40 -9.04 2.16
N VAL A 169 -12.54 -7.82 2.67
CA VAL A 169 -12.97 -7.51 4.04
C VAL A 169 -14.48 -7.27 4.01
N SER A 170 -15.26 -8.31 4.32
CA SER A 170 -16.72 -8.24 4.43
C SER A 170 -17.22 -8.26 5.88
N THR A 171 -16.40 -8.76 6.79
CA THR A 171 -16.66 -8.79 8.23
C THR A 171 -15.37 -8.44 8.98
N LEU A 172 -15.51 -7.79 10.14
CA LEU A 172 -14.37 -7.53 11.01
C LEU A 172 -14.29 -8.61 12.08
N LYS A 173 -13.18 -9.33 12.11
CA LYS A 173 -12.85 -10.16 13.26
C LYS A 173 -12.56 -9.24 14.43
N ARG A 174 -13.34 -9.38 15.51
CA ARG A 174 -13.15 -8.62 16.75
C ARG A 174 -11.74 -8.84 17.29
N GLN A 175 -11.06 -7.75 17.59
CA GLN A 175 -9.76 -7.72 18.23
C GLN A 175 -9.89 -7.59 19.76
N GLY A 176 -11.06 -7.15 20.24
CA GLY A 176 -11.29 -6.84 21.66
C GLY A 176 -10.71 -5.48 22.07
N ALA A 177 -10.18 -4.72 21.11
CA ALA A 177 -9.59 -3.40 21.27
C ALA A 177 -9.67 -2.64 19.95
N GLU A 178 -10.10 -1.38 20.01
CA GLU A 178 -10.15 -0.44 18.89
C GLU A 178 -10.97 -1.00 17.69
N ASP A 179 -12.06 -1.71 17.98
CA ASP A 179 -12.98 -2.34 17.01
C ASP A 179 -14.03 -1.36 16.46
N PHE A 180 -14.29 -0.28 17.19
CA PHE A 180 -15.29 0.73 16.89
C PHE A 180 -14.69 2.13 17.03
N VAL A 181 -15.33 3.09 16.39
CA VAL A 181 -15.12 4.52 16.62
C VAL A 181 -16.40 5.16 17.16
N LEU A 182 -16.26 6.02 18.18
CA LEU A 182 -17.33 6.86 18.68
C LEU A 182 -17.80 7.82 17.59
N TRP A 183 -19.09 7.76 17.28
CA TRP A 183 -19.70 8.47 16.16
C TRP A 183 -20.83 9.39 16.65
N VAL A 184 -20.42 10.48 17.32
CA VAL A 184 -21.33 11.49 17.86
C VAL A 184 -21.05 12.82 17.17
N GLY A 185 -21.99 13.28 16.35
CA GLY A 185 -21.87 14.56 15.64
C GLY A 185 -22.18 15.78 16.51
N ASP A 186 -23.13 15.64 17.42
CA ASP A 186 -23.56 16.67 18.38
C ASP A 186 -23.92 16.00 19.72
N THR A 187 -23.16 16.32 20.75
CA THR A 187 -23.30 15.72 22.09
C THR A 187 -24.59 16.14 22.79
N SER A 188 -25.19 17.28 22.43
CA SER A 188 -26.46 17.75 23.01
C SER A 188 -27.67 16.94 22.56
N GLN A 189 -27.55 16.23 21.43
CA GLN A 189 -28.62 15.42 20.84
C GLN A 189 -28.56 13.95 21.32
N VAL A 190 -27.54 13.58 22.08
CA VAL A 190 -27.37 12.21 22.58
C VAL A 190 -28.42 11.95 23.66
N LYS A 191 -29.22 10.90 23.45
CA LYS A 191 -30.26 10.45 24.42
C LYS A 191 -29.85 9.21 25.20
N ASP A 192 -28.83 8.49 24.75
CA ASP A 192 -28.39 7.24 25.38
C ASP A 192 -27.58 7.55 26.66
N PRO A 193 -28.03 7.11 27.85
CA PRO A 193 -27.35 7.43 29.10
C PRO A 193 -25.92 6.91 29.18
N GLY A 194 -25.62 5.78 28.53
CA GLY A 194 -24.29 5.20 28.50
C GLY A 194 -23.32 6.03 27.68
N VAL A 195 -23.76 6.53 26.51
CA VAL A 195 -22.99 7.45 25.68
C VAL A 195 -22.78 8.79 26.39
N ILE A 196 -23.82 9.37 27.00
CA ILE A 196 -23.68 10.62 27.79
C ILE A 196 -22.62 10.45 28.88
N SER A 197 -22.74 9.40 29.69
CA SER A 197 -21.79 9.09 30.76
C SER A 197 -20.37 8.84 30.25
N TYR A 198 -20.21 8.28 29.04
CA TYR A 198 -18.90 8.09 28.40
C TYR A 198 -18.30 9.43 27.92
N VAL A 199 -19.09 10.26 27.24
CA VAL A 199 -18.68 11.58 26.74
C VAL A 199 -18.30 12.52 27.88
N GLU A 200 -19.05 12.51 28.98
CA GLU A 200 -18.71 13.25 30.21
C GLU A 200 -17.39 12.78 30.82
N TRP A 201 -17.19 11.46 30.91
CA TRP A 201 -15.91 10.92 31.35
C TRP A 201 -14.76 11.38 30.44
N ALA A 202 -14.95 11.35 29.12
CA ALA A 202 -13.93 11.77 28.17
C ALA A 202 -13.58 13.26 28.33
N LYS A 203 -14.59 14.14 28.51
CA LYS A 203 -14.38 15.57 28.76
C LYS A 203 -13.55 15.79 30.03
N ASN A 204 -13.89 15.11 31.13
CA ASN A 204 -13.17 15.22 32.40
C ASN A 204 -11.74 14.66 32.30
N PHE A 205 -11.58 13.52 31.62
CA PHE A 205 -10.27 12.91 31.41
C PHE A 205 -9.35 13.82 30.59
N ILE A 206 -9.82 14.35 29.45
CA ILE A 206 -9.03 15.28 28.62
C ILE A 206 -8.61 16.51 29.41
N THR A 207 -9.52 17.07 30.21
CA THR A 207 -9.25 18.26 31.05
C THR A 207 -8.17 17.95 32.09
N SER A 208 -8.34 16.86 32.85
CA SER A 208 -7.38 16.45 33.88
C SER A 208 -6.00 16.12 33.32
N GLU A 209 -5.92 15.42 32.18
CA GLU A 209 -4.63 15.08 31.56
C GLU A 209 -3.93 16.34 31.04
N HIS A 210 -4.67 17.31 30.48
CA HIS A 210 -4.09 18.57 30.01
C HIS A 210 -3.62 19.48 31.16
N GLU A 211 -4.30 19.47 32.29
CA GLU A 211 -3.88 20.18 33.50
C GLU A 211 -2.59 19.59 34.09
N MET A 212 -2.41 18.27 34.01
CA MET A 212 -1.19 17.58 34.44
C MET A 212 -0.03 17.74 33.44
N ASP A 213 -0.35 17.72 32.14
CA ASP A 213 0.59 17.88 31.03
C ASP A 213 -0.02 18.80 29.96
N ASN A 214 0.46 20.04 29.89
CA ASN A 214 -0.03 21.05 28.95
C ASN A 214 0.18 20.70 27.46
N THR A 215 0.86 19.59 27.16
CA THR A 215 1.03 19.07 25.80
C THR A 215 0.02 17.98 25.44
N ALA A 216 -0.72 17.43 26.41
CA ALA A 216 -1.74 16.41 26.19
C ALA A 216 -3.00 17.00 25.53
N PHE A 217 -3.55 16.35 24.51
CA PHE A 217 -4.80 16.75 23.83
C PHE A 217 -4.94 18.25 23.47
N PRO A 218 -3.90 18.92 22.93
CA PRO A 218 -3.83 20.38 22.85
C PRO A 218 -4.85 21.01 21.90
N THR A 219 -5.40 20.21 20.98
CA THR A 219 -6.47 20.63 20.05
C THR A 219 -7.86 20.40 20.63
N LEU A 220 -8.08 19.26 21.31
CA LEU A 220 -9.40 18.90 21.84
C LEU A 220 -9.80 19.74 23.03
N ILE A 221 -8.86 20.09 23.91
CA ILE A 221 -9.14 20.91 25.11
C ILE A 221 -9.83 22.24 24.74
N LYS A 222 -9.43 22.86 23.63
CA LYS A 222 -9.99 24.12 23.11
C LYS A 222 -11.40 23.97 22.53
N GLN A 223 -11.85 22.75 22.31
CA GLN A 223 -13.11 22.43 21.66
C GLN A 223 -14.15 21.86 22.63
N LEU A 224 -13.78 21.46 23.86
CA LEU A 224 -14.66 20.73 24.79
C LEU A 224 -15.96 21.45 25.18
N ASP A 225 -16.05 22.76 24.97
CA ASP A 225 -17.27 23.55 25.21
C ASP A 225 -18.21 23.59 24.00
N SER A 226 -17.74 23.20 22.82
CA SER A 226 -18.57 23.01 21.64
C SER A 226 -19.34 21.71 21.73
N THR A 227 -20.63 21.71 21.37
CA THR A 227 -21.42 20.47 21.30
C THR A 227 -20.93 19.51 20.21
N THR A 228 -20.12 19.98 19.26
CA THR A 228 -19.60 19.16 18.16
C THR A 228 -18.14 18.72 18.36
N TRP A 229 -17.60 18.81 19.58
CA TRP A 229 -16.18 18.48 19.85
C TRP A 229 -15.82 17.02 19.52
N THR A 230 -16.81 16.12 19.51
CA THR A 230 -16.67 14.71 19.14
C THR A 230 -16.82 14.45 17.64
N LYS A 231 -17.12 15.48 16.83
CA LYS A 231 -17.41 15.30 15.41
C LYS A 231 -16.14 14.93 14.65
N LEU A 232 -16.20 13.81 13.92
CA LEU A 232 -15.12 13.30 13.08
C LEU A 232 -15.48 13.41 11.58
N PRO A 233 -14.48 13.54 10.69
CA PRO A 233 -14.73 13.48 9.25
C PRO A 233 -15.16 12.07 8.84
N ASP A 234 -16.15 11.97 7.95
CA ASP A 234 -16.63 10.69 7.43
C ASP A 234 -15.65 10.09 6.41
N LYS A 235 -15.29 8.84 6.63
CA LYS A 235 -14.41 8.01 5.80
C LYS A 235 -15.08 6.71 5.35
N SER A 236 -16.41 6.64 5.44
CA SER A 236 -17.22 5.54 4.92
C SER A 236 -17.26 5.51 3.39
N GLY A 237 -17.69 4.37 2.83
CA GLY A 237 -17.86 4.18 1.39
C GLY A 237 -16.59 3.84 0.61
N ALA A 238 -15.42 3.76 1.27
CA ALA A 238 -14.19 3.34 0.63
C ALA A 238 -14.29 1.90 0.14
N MET A 239 -13.95 1.66 -1.13
CA MET A 239 -14.01 0.34 -1.77
C MET A 239 -12.69 -0.43 -1.66
N PHE A 240 -11.57 0.27 -1.49
CA PHE A 240 -10.25 -0.34 -1.40
C PHE A 240 -9.46 0.18 -0.20
N LEU A 241 -8.67 -0.70 0.40
CA LEU A 241 -7.79 -0.38 1.52
C LEU A 241 -6.34 -0.62 1.10
N PHE A 242 -5.53 0.44 1.18
CA PHE A 242 -4.11 0.41 0.87
C PHE A 242 -3.30 0.50 2.16
N LYS A 243 -2.20 -0.24 2.23
CA LYS A 243 -1.22 -0.11 3.33
C LYS A 243 -0.26 1.03 3.03
N ASN A 244 0.14 1.78 4.05
CA ASN A 244 1.20 2.77 3.90
C ASN A 244 2.59 2.11 3.97
N ASP A 245 2.71 1.00 4.71
CA ASP A 245 3.94 0.24 4.91
C ASP A 245 3.89 -1.14 4.24
N ILE A 246 4.78 -1.36 3.28
CA ILE A 246 4.84 -2.60 2.50
C ILE A 246 6.18 -3.28 2.69
N HIS A 247 6.17 -4.45 3.32
CA HIS A 247 7.35 -5.30 3.40
C HIS A 247 7.40 -6.24 2.18
N LYS A 248 6.89 -7.48 2.30
CA LYS A 248 6.84 -8.48 1.23
C LYS A 248 5.43 -8.76 0.70
N ASN A 249 4.41 -8.26 1.38
CA ASN A 249 3.00 -8.43 1.04
C ASN A 249 2.46 -7.10 0.51
N PHE A 250 2.10 -7.08 -0.77
CA PHE A 250 1.68 -5.89 -1.53
C PHE A 250 0.16 -5.73 -1.61
N ALA A 251 -0.59 -6.56 -0.90
CA ALA A 251 -2.03 -6.67 -1.08
C ALA A 251 -2.78 -5.36 -0.89
N ILE A 252 -3.70 -5.11 -1.81
CA ILE A 252 -4.72 -4.07 -1.71
C ILE A 252 -6.05 -4.78 -1.50
N TYR A 253 -6.72 -4.46 -0.39
CA TYR A 253 -7.91 -5.19 0.05
C TYR A 253 -9.16 -4.53 -0.53
N MET A 254 -10.16 -5.33 -0.90
CA MET A 254 -11.49 -4.86 -1.20
C MET A 254 -12.28 -4.74 0.09
N ASN A 255 -12.89 -3.58 0.33
CA ASN A 255 -13.76 -3.34 1.48
C ASN A 255 -15.24 -3.46 1.05
N LYS A 256 -15.98 -4.33 1.73
CA LYS A 256 -17.45 -4.47 1.57
C LYS A 256 -18.23 -3.92 2.76
N ILE A 257 -17.55 -3.34 3.75
CA ILE A 257 -18.19 -2.75 4.94
C ILE A 257 -18.43 -1.27 4.65
N ALA A 258 -19.59 -0.96 4.08
CA ALA A 258 -19.88 0.36 3.53
C ALA A 258 -19.79 1.48 4.57
N ASP A 259 -20.21 1.25 5.82
CA ASP A 259 -20.25 2.27 6.86
C ASP A 259 -19.03 2.27 7.79
N SER A 260 -18.01 1.46 7.49
CA SER A 260 -16.80 1.39 8.29
C SER A 260 -15.99 2.67 8.17
N GLN A 261 -15.45 3.13 9.29
CA GLN A 261 -14.39 4.13 9.35
C GLN A 261 -13.04 3.42 9.32
N VAL A 262 -11.99 4.09 8.86
CA VAL A 262 -10.69 3.46 8.68
C VAL A 262 -9.58 4.32 9.27
N ASP A 263 -8.70 3.74 10.07
CA ASP A 263 -7.60 4.45 10.74
C ASP A 263 -6.53 4.99 9.75
N LYS A 264 -5.86 6.08 10.15
CA LYS A 264 -4.80 6.78 9.39
C LYS A 264 -3.61 5.93 8.93
N ARG A 265 -3.43 4.72 9.46
CA ARG A 265 -2.42 3.75 9.00
C ARG A 265 -2.79 3.05 7.70
N LEU A 266 -4.04 3.20 7.25
CA LEU A 266 -4.49 2.75 5.95
C LEU A 266 -4.89 3.95 5.10
N PHE A 267 -4.85 3.77 3.78
CA PHE A 267 -5.45 4.70 2.82
C PHE A 267 -6.67 4.08 2.16
N LEU A 268 -7.54 4.95 1.67
CA LEU A 268 -8.89 4.66 1.21
C LEU A 268 -8.98 4.93 -0.27
N GLY A 269 -9.41 3.94 -1.06
CA GLY A 269 -9.70 4.10 -2.48
C GLY A 269 -11.19 4.21 -2.74
N TYR A 270 -11.58 5.28 -3.43
CA TYR A 270 -12.92 5.50 -3.95
C TYR A 270 -12.88 5.49 -5.47
N LEU A 271 -13.76 4.73 -6.12
CA LEU A 271 -13.86 4.74 -7.57
C LEU A 271 -14.40 6.09 -8.06
N LYS A 272 -13.74 6.65 -9.08
CA LYS A 272 -14.19 7.89 -9.76
C LYS A 272 -15.16 7.61 -10.91
N GLU A 273 -15.19 6.37 -11.39
CA GLU A 273 -15.85 5.96 -12.60
C GLU A 273 -16.65 4.68 -12.34
N ASN A 274 -17.73 4.47 -13.10
CA ASN A 274 -18.53 3.25 -13.00
C ASN A 274 -17.82 2.09 -13.71
N ILE A 275 -16.97 1.37 -12.98
CA ILE A 275 -16.26 0.16 -13.41
C ILE A 275 -16.55 -0.90 -12.35
N ASP A 276 -16.73 -2.16 -12.74
CA ASP A 276 -16.92 -3.23 -11.76
C ASP A 276 -15.72 -3.25 -10.77
N PRO A 277 -15.96 -3.11 -9.45
CA PRO A 277 -14.89 -3.07 -8.45
C PRO A 277 -13.97 -4.31 -8.48
N ARG A 278 -14.44 -5.45 -9.00
CA ARG A 278 -13.62 -6.67 -9.17
C ARG A 278 -12.57 -6.52 -10.26
N ILE A 279 -12.88 -5.81 -11.34
CA ILE A 279 -11.88 -5.48 -12.38
C ILE A 279 -10.82 -4.56 -11.80
N VAL A 280 -11.24 -3.53 -11.06
CA VAL A 280 -10.30 -2.60 -10.42
C VAL A 280 -9.45 -3.31 -9.37
N PHE A 281 -10.04 -4.19 -8.56
CA PHE A 281 -9.31 -5.05 -7.62
C PHE A 281 -8.20 -5.84 -8.32
N ALA A 282 -8.52 -6.46 -9.46
CA ALA A 282 -7.56 -7.25 -10.21
C ALA A 282 -6.40 -6.39 -10.71
N VAL A 283 -6.70 -5.21 -11.28
CA VAL A 283 -5.67 -4.25 -11.73
C VAL A 283 -4.78 -3.80 -10.57
N LEU A 284 -5.36 -3.43 -9.43
CA LEU A 284 -4.64 -3.01 -8.24
C LEU A 284 -3.74 -4.11 -7.68
N ASN A 285 -4.22 -5.35 -7.71
CA ASN A 285 -3.47 -6.53 -7.31
C ASN A 285 -2.84 -7.24 -8.51
N SER A 286 -2.31 -6.50 -9.50
CA SER A 286 -1.51 -7.08 -10.58
C SER A 286 -0.01 -6.98 -10.27
N VAL A 287 0.80 -7.89 -10.81
CA VAL A 287 2.27 -7.81 -10.69
C VAL A 287 2.81 -6.52 -11.32
N PHE A 288 2.12 -6.00 -12.34
CA PHE A 288 2.43 -4.73 -12.97
C PHE A 288 2.28 -3.55 -11.98
N THR A 289 1.15 -3.50 -11.26
CA THR A 289 0.93 -2.48 -10.21
C THR A 289 1.92 -2.65 -9.06
N TYR A 290 2.21 -3.88 -8.64
CA TYR A 290 3.17 -4.14 -7.56
C TYR A 290 4.59 -3.73 -7.92
N LEU A 291 5.03 -3.90 -9.18
CA LEU A 291 6.28 -3.33 -9.67
C LEU A 291 6.27 -1.81 -9.57
N GLY A 292 5.18 -1.16 -9.98
CA GLY A 292 5.00 0.27 -9.81
C GLY A 292 5.13 0.72 -8.35
N MET A 293 4.52 -0.02 -7.41
CA MET A 293 4.65 0.21 -5.97
C MET A 293 6.12 0.12 -5.52
N GLU A 294 6.81 -0.99 -5.81
CA GLU A 294 8.21 -1.20 -5.40
C GLU A 294 9.17 -0.16 -6.00
N LEU A 295 8.93 0.29 -7.23
CA LEU A 295 9.80 1.21 -7.94
C LEU A 295 9.56 2.69 -7.57
N ILE A 296 8.34 3.06 -7.20
CA ILE A 296 7.97 4.45 -6.87
C ILE A 296 7.99 4.70 -5.36
N GLY A 297 7.75 3.66 -4.55
CA GLY A 297 7.72 3.74 -3.10
C GLY A 297 9.05 4.20 -2.49
N ARG A 298 8.98 4.64 -1.23
CA ARG A 298 10.10 5.22 -0.49
C ARG A 298 10.75 4.12 0.34
N SER A 299 12.00 3.80 0.04
CA SER A 299 12.79 2.97 0.93
C SER A 299 13.22 3.83 2.13
N ASN A 300 12.66 3.57 3.31
CA ASN A 300 13.16 4.16 4.55
C ASN A 300 14.51 3.51 4.90
N LEU A 301 15.47 4.33 5.36
CA LEU A 301 16.90 4.01 5.45
C LEU A 301 17.31 2.95 6.50
N GLY A 302 16.43 2.08 6.98
CA GLY A 302 16.82 1.14 8.05
C GLY A 302 16.00 -0.13 8.24
N GLU A 303 14.74 -0.18 7.81
CA GLU A 303 13.85 -1.29 8.23
C GLU A 303 13.43 -2.22 7.11
N GLY A 304 13.78 -1.88 5.86
CA GLY A 304 13.46 -2.72 4.71
C GLY A 304 11.99 -2.71 4.35
N ALA A 305 11.13 -1.97 5.06
CA ALA A 305 9.76 -1.65 4.64
C ALA A 305 9.75 -0.48 3.64
N LEU A 306 8.82 -0.54 2.70
CA LEU A 306 8.54 0.49 1.71
C LEU A 306 7.43 1.38 2.26
N ASP A 307 7.71 2.68 2.40
CA ASP A 307 6.67 3.67 2.70
C ASP A 307 6.11 4.21 1.39
N VAL A 308 4.84 3.95 1.14
CA VAL A 308 4.13 4.43 -0.06
C VAL A 308 3.03 5.35 0.43
N ASN A 309 3.15 6.65 0.19
CA ASN A 309 2.14 7.63 0.59
C ASN A 309 1.07 7.81 -0.51
N VAL A 310 -0.03 8.50 -0.19
CA VAL A 310 -1.10 8.84 -1.15
C VAL A 310 -0.56 9.46 -2.44
N VAL A 311 0.39 10.40 -2.32
CA VAL A 311 1.02 11.06 -3.48
C VAL A 311 1.87 10.12 -4.34
N ASP A 312 2.38 9.04 -3.75
CA ASP A 312 3.17 8.04 -4.46
C ASP A 312 2.22 7.06 -5.17
N TYR A 313 1.19 6.55 -4.48
CA TYR A 313 0.15 5.71 -5.08
C TYR A 313 -0.52 6.36 -6.29
N ASN A 314 -0.87 7.65 -6.18
CA ASN A 314 -1.52 8.40 -7.25
C ASN A 314 -0.72 8.42 -8.57
N LYS A 315 0.60 8.20 -8.49
CA LYS A 315 1.53 8.26 -9.62
C LYS A 315 1.89 6.88 -10.16
N ILE A 316 1.34 5.80 -9.62
CA ILE A 316 1.64 4.45 -10.09
C ILE A 316 0.95 4.23 -11.44
N PRO A 317 1.69 3.89 -12.51
CA PRO A 317 1.10 3.42 -13.76
C PRO A 317 0.50 2.03 -13.55
N THR A 318 -0.74 1.85 -13.99
CA THR A 318 -1.46 0.58 -13.95
C THR A 318 -2.04 0.26 -15.31
N VAL A 319 -2.42 -1.00 -15.53
CA VAL A 319 -3.27 -1.38 -16.67
C VAL A 319 -4.56 -0.57 -16.61
N ASN A 320 -5.06 -0.11 -17.75
CA ASN A 320 -6.31 0.65 -17.84
C ASN A 320 -7.52 -0.27 -17.55
N PRO A 321 -8.22 -0.10 -16.41
CA PRO A 321 -9.29 -1.02 -16.01
C PRO A 321 -10.47 -1.02 -16.97
N LYS A 322 -10.78 0.11 -17.63
CA LYS A 322 -11.84 0.16 -18.64
C LYS A 322 -11.52 -0.70 -19.85
N MET A 323 -10.30 -0.60 -20.35
CA MET A 323 -9.87 -1.41 -21.49
C MET A 323 -9.84 -2.90 -21.14
N VAL A 324 -9.47 -3.26 -19.90
CA VAL A 324 -9.57 -4.65 -19.43
C VAL A 324 -11.01 -5.12 -19.46
N GLU A 325 -11.94 -4.35 -18.89
CA GLU A 325 -13.37 -4.69 -18.87
C GLU A 325 -13.95 -4.84 -20.29
N GLU A 326 -13.70 -3.87 -21.18
CA GLU A 326 -14.14 -3.88 -22.58
C GLU A 326 -13.57 -5.07 -23.37
N THR A 327 -12.27 -5.35 -23.19
CA THR A 327 -11.60 -6.48 -23.86
C THR A 327 -12.19 -7.81 -23.41
N LEU A 328 -12.44 -7.97 -22.10
CA LEU A 328 -13.03 -9.19 -21.55
C LEU A 328 -14.47 -9.39 -22.02
N LYS A 329 -15.28 -8.33 -22.10
CA LYS A 329 -16.64 -8.36 -22.64
C LYS A 329 -16.64 -8.74 -24.12
N THR A 330 -15.79 -8.10 -24.92
CA THR A 330 -15.67 -8.36 -26.36
C THR A 330 -15.26 -9.81 -26.65
N ASN A 331 -14.37 -10.36 -25.84
CA ASN A 331 -13.89 -11.73 -26.01
C ASN A 331 -14.78 -12.79 -25.34
N GLY A 332 -15.92 -12.41 -24.74
CA GLY A 332 -16.81 -13.33 -24.03
C GLY A 332 -16.21 -13.97 -22.78
N LYS A 333 -15.17 -13.35 -22.19
CA LYS A 333 -14.44 -13.85 -21.01
C LYS A 333 -14.79 -13.13 -19.72
N TYR A 334 -15.71 -12.16 -19.76
CA TYR A 334 -16.04 -11.29 -18.64
C TYR A 334 -16.51 -12.07 -17.40
N ASP A 335 -17.56 -12.88 -17.54
CA ASP A 335 -18.14 -13.60 -16.39
C ASP A 335 -17.17 -14.63 -15.78
N ASP A 336 -16.40 -15.31 -16.62
CA ASP A 336 -15.41 -16.28 -16.15
C ASP A 336 -14.24 -15.60 -15.44
N PHE A 337 -13.83 -14.42 -15.91
CA PHE A 337 -12.86 -13.60 -15.21
C PHE A 337 -13.40 -13.12 -13.87
N LEU A 338 -14.66 -12.67 -13.79
CA LEU A 338 -15.26 -12.26 -12.52
C LEU A 338 -15.34 -13.41 -11.50
N LYS A 339 -15.70 -14.63 -11.95
CA LYS A 339 -15.66 -15.83 -11.08
C LYS A 339 -14.26 -16.11 -10.57
N LEU A 340 -13.23 -15.93 -11.42
CA LEU A 340 -11.84 -16.06 -11.02
C LEU A 340 -11.45 -15.03 -9.95
N ILE A 341 -11.91 -13.78 -10.08
CA ILE A 341 -11.69 -12.74 -9.06
C ILE A 341 -12.42 -13.09 -7.76
N ASP A 342 -13.65 -13.60 -7.83
CA ASP A 342 -14.40 -14.01 -6.65
C ASP A 342 -13.69 -15.14 -5.89
N GLN A 343 -13.01 -16.05 -6.60
CA GLN A 343 -12.11 -17.04 -5.97
C GLN A 343 -10.91 -16.38 -5.29
N MET A 344 -10.28 -15.37 -5.91
CA MET A 344 -9.16 -14.66 -5.32
C MET A 344 -9.58 -13.85 -4.08
N LEU A 345 -10.76 -13.25 -4.08
CA LEU A 345 -11.28 -12.40 -2.99
C LEU A 345 -11.44 -13.14 -1.66
N VAL A 346 -11.64 -14.46 -1.69
CA VAL A 346 -11.72 -15.29 -0.47
C VAL A 346 -10.36 -15.83 -0.01
N MET A 347 -9.30 -15.65 -0.81
CA MET A 347 -7.94 -16.06 -0.44
C MET A 347 -7.31 -15.07 0.54
N ARG A 348 -6.38 -15.57 1.36
CA ARG A 348 -5.54 -14.71 2.21
C ARG A 348 -4.32 -14.25 1.42
N PRO A 349 -4.00 -12.94 1.42
CA PRO A 349 -2.81 -12.46 0.77
C PRO A 349 -1.54 -12.99 1.44
N SER A 350 -0.57 -13.39 0.63
CA SER A 350 0.71 -13.91 1.10
C SER A 350 1.87 -13.01 0.70
N ASN A 351 3.08 -13.35 1.13
CA ASN A 351 4.28 -12.70 0.59
C ASN A 351 4.41 -12.98 -0.90
N ILE A 352 5.06 -12.05 -1.62
CA ILE A 352 5.12 -12.07 -3.08
C ILE A 352 5.74 -13.34 -3.69
N ASP A 353 6.64 -14.00 -2.97
CA ASP A 353 7.24 -15.29 -3.33
C ASP A 353 6.21 -16.43 -3.37
N LEU A 354 5.24 -16.44 -2.44
CA LEU A 354 4.16 -17.42 -2.41
C LEU A 354 3.02 -17.05 -3.36
N GLU A 355 2.73 -15.76 -3.53
CA GLU A 355 1.74 -15.27 -4.50
C GLU A 355 2.13 -15.63 -5.94
N PHE A 356 3.43 -15.70 -6.24
CA PHE A 356 3.94 -16.14 -7.55
C PHE A 356 3.58 -17.60 -7.87
N GLU A 357 3.51 -18.47 -6.86
CA GLU A 357 3.17 -19.89 -7.03
C GLU A 357 1.64 -20.12 -7.12
N ASN A 358 0.85 -19.08 -6.88
CA ASN A 358 -0.61 -19.18 -6.87
C ASN A 358 -1.19 -19.23 -8.29
N ASN A 359 -1.73 -20.39 -8.68
CA ASN A 359 -2.31 -20.59 -10.01
C ASN A 359 -3.54 -19.70 -10.30
N ILE A 360 -4.36 -19.37 -9.29
CA ILE A 360 -5.51 -18.46 -9.46
C ILE A 360 -5.00 -17.06 -9.81
N ARG A 361 -3.98 -16.61 -9.07
CA ARG A 361 -3.29 -15.34 -9.31
C ARG A 361 -2.71 -15.30 -10.73
N LEU A 362 -1.94 -16.31 -11.14
CA LEU A 362 -1.34 -16.34 -12.48
C LEU A 362 -2.38 -16.28 -13.60
N LYS A 363 -3.50 -17.02 -13.47
CA LYS A 363 -4.60 -16.93 -14.44
C LYS A 363 -5.19 -15.53 -14.51
N MET A 364 -5.35 -14.85 -13.37
CA MET A 364 -5.85 -13.48 -13.33
C MET A 364 -4.89 -12.54 -14.09
N GLU A 365 -3.59 -12.68 -13.84
CA GLU A 365 -2.56 -11.89 -14.53
C GLU A 365 -2.56 -12.16 -16.05
N GLU A 366 -2.73 -13.41 -16.50
CA GLU A 366 -2.81 -13.76 -17.93
C GLU A 366 -3.96 -13.04 -18.64
N HIS A 367 -5.14 -13.00 -18.01
CA HIS A 367 -6.29 -12.28 -18.57
C HIS A 367 -6.05 -10.77 -18.66
N MET A 368 -5.40 -10.15 -17.67
CA MET A 368 -5.18 -8.71 -17.65
C MET A 368 -3.99 -8.26 -18.50
N LEU A 369 -2.86 -8.96 -18.37
CA LEU A 369 -1.59 -8.55 -18.96
C LEU A 369 -1.43 -8.99 -20.41
N SER A 370 -2.26 -9.90 -20.91
CA SER A 370 -2.37 -10.15 -22.34
C SER A 370 -2.78 -8.91 -23.14
N LEU A 371 -3.50 -7.95 -22.52
CA LEU A 371 -3.77 -6.63 -23.11
C LEU A 371 -2.48 -5.85 -23.42
N LEU A 372 -1.44 -6.08 -22.63
CA LEU A 372 -0.12 -5.45 -22.76
C LEU A 372 0.87 -6.34 -23.53
N ASP A 373 0.37 -7.35 -24.25
CA ASP A 373 1.17 -8.33 -25.00
C ASP A 373 2.13 -9.14 -24.11
N TYR A 374 1.78 -9.37 -22.84
CA TYR A 374 2.51 -10.29 -21.97
C TYR A 374 1.94 -11.70 -22.11
N ASP A 375 2.84 -12.65 -22.41
CA ASP A 375 2.54 -14.05 -22.25
C ASP A 375 2.83 -14.53 -20.81
N ARG A 376 2.57 -15.81 -20.56
CA ARG A 376 2.78 -16.41 -19.24
C ARG A 376 4.23 -16.37 -18.78
N ASP A 377 5.20 -16.50 -19.69
CA ASP A 377 6.61 -16.49 -19.34
C ASP A 377 7.09 -15.08 -19.04
N ASP A 378 6.58 -14.08 -19.75
CA ASP A 378 6.79 -12.67 -19.39
C ASP A 378 6.22 -12.36 -18.00
N ILE A 379 5.01 -12.83 -17.67
CA ILE A 379 4.40 -12.63 -16.35
C ILE A 379 5.28 -13.24 -15.26
N LYS A 380 5.74 -14.49 -15.47
CA LYS A 380 6.66 -15.15 -14.52
C LYS A 380 7.97 -14.38 -14.39
N HIS A 381 8.47 -13.82 -15.48
CA HIS A 381 9.66 -12.98 -15.46
C HIS A 381 9.44 -11.69 -14.64
N LEU A 382 8.30 -11.01 -14.79
CA LEU A 382 7.95 -9.85 -13.95
C LEU A 382 7.94 -10.17 -12.46
N TYR A 383 7.37 -11.32 -12.07
CA TYR A 383 7.39 -11.76 -10.68
C TYR A 383 8.80 -12.01 -10.16
N LYS A 384 9.64 -12.71 -10.94
CA LYS A 384 11.04 -12.95 -10.56
C LYS A 384 11.80 -11.65 -10.33
N GLU A 385 11.62 -10.67 -11.22
CA GLU A 385 12.23 -9.35 -11.08
C GLU A 385 11.68 -8.58 -9.87
N LEU A 386 10.37 -8.63 -9.61
CA LEU A 386 9.78 -8.03 -8.42
C LEU A 386 10.34 -8.65 -7.13
N ILE A 387 10.39 -9.98 -7.06
CA ILE A 387 10.98 -10.72 -5.94
C ILE A 387 12.45 -10.34 -5.74
N MET A 388 13.21 -10.23 -6.81
CA MET A 388 14.61 -9.76 -6.77
C MET A 388 14.72 -8.35 -6.19
N LEU A 389 13.92 -7.39 -6.68
CA LEU A 389 13.92 -6.01 -6.17
C LEU A 389 13.58 -5.95 -4.67
N VAL A 390 12.53 -6.67 -4.26
CA VAL A 390 12.12 -6.79 -2.86
C VAL A 390 13.23 -7.41 -2.00
N ASN A 391 13.87 -8.47 -2.47
CA ASN A 391 14.99 -9.09 -1.76
C ASN A 391 16.18 -8.15 -1.61
N LEU A 392 16.56 -7.43 -2.67
CA LEU A 392 17.63 -6.43 -2.62
C LEU A 392 17.31 -5.32 -1.61
N ARG A 393 16.07 -4.82 -1.57
CA ARG A 393 15.63 -3.82 -0.58
C ARG A 393 15.72 -4.34 0.85
N THR A 394 15.12 -5.50 1.12
CA THR A 394 15.05 -6.07 2.48
C THR A 394 16.41 -6.50 3.01
N GLN A 395 17.29 -7.05 2.18
CA GLN A 395 18.64 -7.44 2.59
C GLN A 395 19.54 -6.25 2.90
N ARG A 396 19.42 -5.16 2.13
CA ARG A 396 20.14 -3.91 2.41
C ARG A 396 19.84 -3.40 3.82
N ALA A 397 18.58 -3.50 4.25
CA ALA A 397 18.19 -3.11 5.61
C ALA A 397 18.86 -3.98 6.69
N VAL A 398 18.96 -5.29 6.48
CA VAL A 398 19.65 -6.20 7.41
C VAL A 398 21.14 -5.85 7.52
N SER A 399 21.80 -5.50 6.41
CA SER A 399 23.22 -5.11 6.45
C SER A 399 23.46 -3.80 7.20
N VAL A 400 22.57 -2.81 7.07
CA VAL A 400 22.67 -1.54 7.80
C VAL A 400 22.53 -1.77 9.31
N LYS A 401 21.51 -2.53 9.73
CA LYS A 401 21.31 -2.88 11.15
C LYS A 401 22.47 -3.65 11.79
N ARG A 402 23.26 -4.38 11.00
CA ARG A 402 24.46 -5.09 11.48
C ARG A 402 25.69 -4.19 11.57
N ALA A 403 25.77 -3.12 10.80
CA ALA A 403 26.88 -2.17 10.84
C ALA A 403 26.74 -1.14 11.98
N GLU A 404 25.52 -0.93 12.47
CA GLU A 404 25.21 -0.05 13.61
C GLU A 404 25.32 -0.73 14.98
N LYS A 405 25.51 -2.05 15.01
CA LYS A 405 25.79 -2.84 16.22
C LYS A 405 27.26 -3.20 16.26
#